data_AF-A0A0B2B9R7-F1
#
_entry.id   AF-A0A0B2B9R7-F1
#
_cell.length_a   1.000
_cell.length_b   1.000
_cell.length_c   1.000
_cell.angle_alpha   90.00
_cell.angle_beta   90.00
_cell.angle_gamma   90.00
#
_symmetry.space_group_name_H-M   'P 1'
#
loop_
_entity.id
_entity.type
_entity.pdbx_description
1 polymer ?
#
loop_
_entity_poly.entity_id
_entity_poly.type
_entity_poly.pdbx_seq_one_letter_code
_entity_poly.pdbx_strand_id
1 'polypeptide(L)'
;MNVRTGIALLASAGLLFFAAGCGDDDGDDGSDDATVTETTDDAADDASDDATDDDGDDGLEFELETEDDTVDFDGTAQSCDNPDESTLSVEFTDGTGTATVEVSGGTGSVVVTGGPEFEGRIEQFQIGDDGSVTASGHGTIADDSAQPTTFTLTGSCMP
;
A
#
# COMPACT_ATOMS: atom_id res chain seq x y z
N MET A 1 1.99 -13.24 42.25
CA MET A 1 2.97 -12.13 42.28
C MET A 1 2.59 -11.24 41.11
N ASN A 2 2.02 -10.08 41.41
CA ASN A 2 1.49 -9.17 40.39
C ASN A 2 2.57 -8.16 40.04
N VAL A 3 3.01 -8.13 38.78
CA VAL A 3 3.86 -7.06 38.25
C VAL A 3 2.98 -6.23 37.32
N ARG A 4 2.72 -4.98 37.72
CA ARG A 4 2.00 -3.97 36.95
C ARG A 4 3.02 -3.26 36.06
N THR A 5 2.88 -3.41 34.75
CA THR A 5 3.66 -2.67 33.75
C THR A 5 2.97 -1.32 33.54
N GLY A 6 3.69 -0.23 33.83
CA GLY A 6 3.23 1.14 33.59
C GLY A 6 3.57 1.56 32.17
N ILE A 7 2.55 1.97 31.41
CA ILE A 7 2.67 2.52 30.06
C ILE A 7 2.87 4.03 30.16
N ALA A 8 3.92 4.53 29.50
CA ALA A 8 4.22 5.95 29.36
C ALA A 8 3.44 6.53 28.17
N LEU A 9 2.70 7.62 28.41
CA LEU A 9 2.06 8.44 27.38
C LEU A 9 3.08 9.48 26.86
N LEU A 10 3.34 9.46 25.56
CA LEU A 10 3.96 10.57 24.83
C LEU A 10 3.00 11.00 23.72
N ALA A 11 2.36 12.16 23.93
CA ALA A 11 1.55 12.85 22.95
C ALA A 11 2.43 13.82 22.16
N SER A 12 2.42 13.71 20.84
CA SER A 12 3.11 14.64 19.94
C SER A 12 2.07 15.32 19.04
N ALA A 13 1.73 16.55 19.40
CA ALA A 13 0.96 17.48 18.58
C ALA A 13 1.93 18.32 17.73
N GLY A 14 1.58 18.61 16.47
CA GLY A 14 2.28 19.65 15.73
C GLY A 14 2.09 19.63 14.21
N LEU A 15 0.87 19.92 13.76
CA LEU A 15 0.55 20.24 12.37
C LEU A 15 1.09 21.65 12.03
N LEU A 16 1.82 21.81 10.91
CA LEU A 16 2.13 23.13 10.33
C LEU A 16 2.01 23.07 8.80
N PHE A 17 0.94 23.68 8.30
CA PHE A 17 0.67 24.02 6.90
C PHE A 17 1.53 25.21 6.46
N PHE A 18 2.14 25.13 5.27
CA PHE A 18 2.53 26.30 4.50
C PHE A 18 2.10 26.14 3.05
N ALA A 19 1.41 27.17 2.55
CA ALA A 19 0.92 27.29 1.18
C ALA A 19 1.79 28.26 0.36
N ALA A 20 1.61 28.14 -0.96
CA ALA A 20 1.80 29.13 -2.02
C ALA A 20 3.17 29.21 -2.73
N GLY A 21 3.11 29.01 -4.05
CA GLY A 21 4.08 29.48 -5.04
C GLY A 21 3.46 29.48 -6.44
N CYS A 22 3.28 30.66 -7.03
CA CYS A 22 2.73 30.91 -8.37
C CYS A 22 3.80 30.89 -9.48
N GLY A 23 3.32 30.70 -10.73
CA GLY A 23 3.80 31.34 -11.97
C GLY A 23 4.75 30.50 -12.83
N ASP A 24 4.85 30.66 -14.15
CA ASP A 24 4.03 31.24 -15.24
C ASP A 24 4.90 31.03 -16.51
N ASP A 25 4.26 30.83 -17.67
CA ASP A 25 4.74 31.18 -19.03
C ASP A 25 5.84 30.39 -19.80
N ASP A 26 5.74 30.57 -21.14
CA ASP A 26 6.57 30.20 -22.30
C ASP A 26 6.37 28.77 -22.88
N GLY A 27 5.92 28.51 -24.11
CA GLY A 27 5.62 29.31 -25.30
C GLY A 27 5.73 28.42 -26.57
N ASP A 28 4.97 28.77 -27.63
CA ASP A 28 5.19 28.60 -29.11
C ASP A 28 5.77 27.25 -29.64
N ASP A 29 5.24 26.57 -30.67
CA ASP A 29 5.12 27.03 -32.06
C ASP A 29 4.25 26.08 -32.91
N GLY A 30 3.67 26.60 -34.00
CA GLY A 30 2.65 25.93 -34.81
C GLY A 30 3.12 25.27 -36.11
N SER A 31 2.14 25.14 -37.02
CA SER A 31 2.17 24.69 -38.43
C SER A 31 1.86 23.20 -38.61
N ASP A 32 1.06 22.71 -39.56
CA ASP A 32 0.09 23.23 -40.54
C ASP A 32 -0.41 21.98 -41.30
N ASP A 33 -1.64 22.06 -41.84
CA ASP A 33 -1.98 21.54 -43.17
C ASP A 33 -1.88 20.02 -43.49
N ALA A 34 -3.03 19.33 -43.55
CA ALA A 34 -3.72 19.07 -44.83
C ALA A 34 -4.81 18.00 -44.69
N THR A 35 -5.94 18.33 -45.29
CA THR A 35 -7.17 17.56 -45.56
C THR A 35 -6.97 16.21 -46.27
N VAL A 36 -7.96 15.31 -46.13
CA VAL A 36 -8.72 14.57 -47.19
C VAL A 36 -9.33 13.30 -46.56
N THR A 37 -10.64 13.31 -46.27
CA THR A 37 -11.76 12.74 -47.07
C THR A 37 -12.05 11.26 -46.77
N GLU A 38 -13.31 11.08 -46.35
CA GLU A 38 -14.01 9.83 -46.05
C GLU A 38 -13.89 8.74 -47.12
N THR A 39 -13.80 7.47 -46.69
CA THR A 39 -14.69 6.41 -47.21
C THR A 39 -14.74 5.17 -46.31
N THR A 40 -15.98 4.79 -45.97
CA THR A 40 -16.53 3.42 -45.97
C THR A 40 -16.36 2.50 -44.75
N ASP A 41 -17.54 2.14 -44.22
CA ASP A 41 -17.96 0.90 -43.55
C ASP A 41 -17.00 -0.30 -43.68
N ASP A 42 -16.70 -0.98 -42.58
CA ASP A 42 -17.44 -2.19 -42.13
C ASP A 42 -16.66 -2.87 -40.99
N ALA A 43 -17.43 -3.58 -40.15
CA ALA A 43 -16.99 -4.60 -39.20
C ALA A 43 -16.26 -4.15 -37.91
N ALA A 44 -17.04 -4.17 -36.82
CA ALA A 44 -16.78 -4.86 -35.57
C ALA A 44 -15.32 -4.89 -35.07
N ASP A 45 -15.05 -4.11 -34.03
CA ASP A 45 -14.42 -4.69 -32.85
C ASP A 45 -15.03 -3.98 -31.64
N ASP A 46 -15.63 -4.78 -30.78
CA ASP A 46 -16.13 -4.40 -29.46
C ASP A 46 -14.88 -4.20 -28.60
N ALA A 47 -14.13 -3.13 -28.88
CA ALA A 47 -13.13 -2.62 -27.97
C ALA A 47 -13.92 -2.03 -26.81
N SER A 48 -14.30 -2.91 -25.89
CA SER A 48 -14.28 -2.59 -24.48
C SER A 48 -12.86 -2.15 -24.18
N ASP A 49 -12.54 -0.90 -24.51
CA ASP A 49 -11.62 -0.08 -23.77
C ASP A 49 -12.29 0.09 -22.40
N ASP A 50 -12.26 -1.00 -21.63
CA ASP A 50 -12.16 -0.94 -20.19
C ASP A 50 -10.85 -0.17 -20.00
N ALA A 51 -11.00 1.15 -19.98
CA ALA A 51 -10.05 2.01 -19.34
C ALA A 51 -10.03 1.47 -17.91
N THR A 52 -9.19 0.45 -17.68
CA THR A 52 -8.60 0.19 -16.38
C THR A 52 -8.23 1.55 -15.89
N ASP A 53 -8.92 1.98 -14.85
CA ASP A 53 -8.75 3.26 -14.20
C ASP A 53 -7.25 3.45 -13.96
N ASP A 54 -6.60 4.09 -14.93
CA ASP A 54 -5.24 4.63 -14.86
C ASP A 54 -5.38 5.96 -14.11
N ASP A 55 -6.00 5.88 -12.93
CA ASP A 55 -5.79 6.86 -11.89
C ASP A 55 -4.39 6.54 -11.40
N GLY A 56 -3.40 7.16 -12.08
CA GLY A 56 -2.01 7.18 -11.70
C GLY A 56 -1.84 7.70 -10.29
N ASP A 57 -2.08 6.82 -9.33
CA ASP A 57 -1.53 6.88 -7.99
C ASP A 57 -0.34 5.92 -8.06
N ASP A 58 0.82 6.46 -8.44
CA ASP A 58 2.15 5.90 -8.26
C ASP A 58 2.50 5.62 -6.77
N GLY A 59 1.49 5.46 -5.93
CA GLY A 59 1.52 5.39 -4.49
C GLY A 59 1.59 3.96 -3.99
N LEU A 60 2.81 3.48 -3.76
CA LEU A 60 3.19 2.55 -2.69
C LEU A 60 2.07 1.56 -2.27
N GLU A 61 1.59 0.73 -3.18
CA GLU A 61 0.53 -0.23 -2.91
C GLU A 61 1.06 -1.40 -2.07
N PHE A 62 0.24 -1.89 -1.16
CA PHE A 62 0.51 -3.04 -0.31
C PHE A 62 -0.69 -3.97 -0.27
N GLU A 63 -0.40 -5.26 -0.27
CA GLU A 63 -1.36 -6.35 -0.19
C GLU A 63 -0.94 -7.30 0.93
N LEU A 64 -1.89 -7.62 1.82
CA LEU A 64 -1.76 -8.70 2.79
C LEU A 64 -2.81 -9.78 2.51
N GLU A 65 -2.33 -10.98 2.22
CA GLU A 65 -3.15 -12.15 1.91
C GLU A 65 -2.80 -13.30 2.87
N THR A 66 -3.82 -14.04 3.29
CA THR A 66 -3.66 -15.28 4.07
C THR A 66 -3.88 -16.51 3.19
N GLU A 67 -3.15 -17.61 3.44
CA GLU A 67 -3.26 -18.84 2.63
C GLU A 67 -4.66 -19.51 2.67
N ASP A 68 -5.52 -19.12 3.61
CA ASP A 68 -6.90 -19.60 3.77
C ASP A 68 -7.93 -18.62 3.21
N ASP A 69 -7.49 -17.54 2.55
CA ASP A 69 -8.32 -16.48 1.95
C ASP A 69 -9.27 -15.80 2.96
N THR A 70 -8.97 -15.85 4.25
CA THR A 70 -9.81 -15.29 5.32
C THR A 70 -9.51 -13.82 5.60
N VAL A 71 -8.30 -13.40 5.29
CA VAL A 71 -7.86 -12.01 5.25
C VAL A 71 -7.23 -11.78 3.88
N ASP A 72 -7.76 -10.75 3.22
CA ASP A 72 -7.32 -10.18 1.95
C ASP A 72 -7.46 -8.66 2.14
N PHE A 73 -6.34 -7.96 2.21
CA PHE A 73 -6.29 -6.55 2.59
C PHE A 73 -5.33 -5.78 1.68
N ASP A 74 -5.90 -5.11 0.69
CA ASP A 74 -5.21 -4.22 -0.23
C ASP A 74 -5.33 -2.77 0.22
N GLY A 75 -4.23 -2.02 0.18
CA GLY A 75 -4.27 -0.61 0.50
C GLY A 75 -3.06 0.17 0.06
N THR A 76 -3.20 1.48 0.13
CA THR A 76 -2.13 2.43 -0.20
C THR A 76 -1.33 2.77 1.07
N ALA A 77 0.00 2.73 1.00
CA ALA A 77 0.83 3.14 2.13
C ALA A 77 0.69 4.63 2.43
N GLN A 78 0.30 4.93 3.66
CA GLN A 78 0.25 6.28 4.22
C GLN A 78 1.62 6.74 4.69
N SER A 79 2.45 5.79 5.10
CA SER A 79 3.84 6.01 5.46
C SER A 79 4.63 4.74 5.19
N CYS A 80 5.80 4.88 4.58
CA CYS A 80 6.80 3.83 4.58
C CYS A 80 8.15 4.42 5.03
N ASP A 81 8.61 3.96 6.20
CA ASP A 81 9.91 4.32 6.76
C ASP A 81 10.84 3.10 6.65
N ASN A 82 11.95 3.28 5.90
CA ASN A 82 12.76 2.16 5.40
C ASN A 82 14.26 2.28 5.80
N PRO A 83 14.63 1.95 7.05
CA PRO A 83 16.03 1.88 7.46
C PRO A 83 16.64 0.49 7.12
N ASP A 84 17.10 0.31 5.88
CA ASP A 84 17.85 -0.87 5.41
C ASP A 84 17.07 -2.22 5.39
N GLU A 85 17.63 -3.27 4.74
CA GLU A 85 17.02 -4.61 4.50
C GLU A 85 16.49 -5.34 5.76
N SER A 86 16.71 -4.79 6.96
CA SER A 86 16.39 -5.41 8.24
C SER A 86 15.30 -4.69 9.03
N THR A 87 14.86 -3.50 8.61
CA THR A 87 13.80 -2.77 9.31
C THR A 87 12.81 -2.13 8.36
N LEU A 88 11.53 -2.15 8.76
CA LEU A 88 10.43 -1.57 8.00
C LEU A 88 9.36 -1.11 8.99
N SER A 89 8.84 0.09 8.77
CA SER A 89 7.60 0.53 9.37
C SER A 89 6.71 1.05 8.26
N VAL A 90 5.60 0.34 8.01
CA VAL A 90 4.61 0.76 7.02
C VAL A 90 3.22 0.73 7.62
N GLU A 91 2.45 1.77 7.32
CA GLU A 91 1.02 1.86 7.60
C GLU A 91 0.30 2.05 6.28
N PHE A 92 -0.67 1.20 5.96
CA PHE A 92 -1.45 1.27 4.72
C PHE A 92 -2.94 1.04 4.98
N THR A 93 -3.79 1.57 4.11
CA THR A 93 -5.26 1.60 4.30
C THR A 93 -5.99 1.33 2.99
N ASP A 94 -7.10 0.56 3.06
CA ASP A 94 -8.07 0.39 1.97
C ASP A 94 -9.15 1.51 1.97
N GLY A 95 -9.08 2.43 2.94
CA GLY A 95 -10.09 3.44 3.20
C GLY A 95 -11.14 3.04 4.24
N THR A 96 -11.25 1.75 4.60
CA THR A 96 -12.16 1.27 5.66
C THR A 96 -11.45 0.69 6.88
N GLY A 97 -10.25 0.16 6.68
CA GLY A 97 -9.35 -0.36 7.70
C GLY A 97 -7.92 0.13 7.55
N THR A 98 -7.07 -0.30 8.48
CA THR A 98 -5.66 0.07 8.55
C THR A 98 -4.85 -1.16 8.89
N ALA A 99 -3.80 -1.40 8.11
CA ALA A 99 -2.76 -2.38 8.39
C ALA A 99 -1.47 -1.68 8.81
N THR A 100 -0.91 -2.10 9.94
CA THR A 100 0.37 -1.62 10.47
C THR A 100 1.36 -2.77 10.47
N VAL A 101 2.52 -2.57 9.86
CA VAL A 101 3.61 -3.54 9.77
C VAL A 101 4.86 -2.95 10.40
N GLU A 102 5.46 -3.69 11.33
CA GLU A 102 6.71 -3.32 11.98
C GLU A 102 7.69 -4.49 11.92
N VAL A 103 8.86 -4.26 11.30
CA VAL A 103 9.95 -5.23 11.21
C VAL A 103 11.22 -4.65 11.84
N SER A 104 11.89 -5.45 12.65
CA SER A 104 13.21 -5.14 13.20
C SER A 104 14.09 -6.39 13.26
N GLY A 105 15.29 -6.30 12.69
CA GLY A 105 16.23 -7.41 12.63
C GLY A 105 15.73 -8.59 11.78
N GLY A 106 14.93 -8.31 10.74
CA GLY A 106 14.38 -9.31 9.81
C GLY A 106 13.17 -10.10 10.34
N THR A 107 12.65 -9.76 11.52
CA THR A 107 11.39 -10.31 12.05
C THR A 107 10.49 -9.20 12.56
N GLY A 108 9.20 -9.46 12.69
CA GLY A 108 8.26 -8.36 12.96
C GLY A 108 6.87 -8.80 13.34
N SER A 109 5.94 -7.85 13.24
CA SER A 109 4.52 -8.04 13.45
C SER A 109 3.70 -7.30 12.41
N VAL A 110 2.51 -7.81 12.16
CA VAL A 110 1.47 -7.15 11.38
C VAL A 110 0.18 -7.13 12.17
N VAL A 111 -0.55 -6.01 12.09
CA VAL A 111 -1.85 -5.83 12.72
C VAL A 111 -2.79 -5.18 11.72
N VAL A 112 -3.95 -5.78 11.48
CA VAL A 112 -5.01 -5.23 10.63
C VAL A 112 -6.21 -4.88 11.50
N THR A 113 -6.75 -3.69 11.30
CA THR A 113 -7.93 -3.15 12.00
C THR A 113 -8.95 -2.61 11.01
N GLY A 114 -10.23 -2.54 11.38
CA GLY A 114 -11.30 -2.01 10.51
C GLY A 114 -11.91 -3.01 9.52
N GLY A 115 -11.40 -4.24 9.46
CA GLY A 115 -11.98 -5.41 8.79
C GLY A 115 -12.11 -6.59 9.79
N PRO A 116 -11.89 -7.86 9.38
CA PRO A 116 -11.55 -8.88 10.37
C PRO A 116 -10.25 -8.47 11.06
N GLU A 117 -10.30 -8.25 12.38
CA GLU A 117 -9.10 -7.93 13.14
C GLU A 117 -8.11 -9.09 13.03
N PHE A 118 -6.90 -8.83 12.55
CA PHE A 118 -5.87 -9.84 12.32
C PHE A 118 -4.56 -9.43 12.98
N GLU A 119 -3.93 -10.38 13.67
CA GLU A 119 -2.61 -10.18 14.27
C GLU A 119 -1.67 -11.29 13.79
N GLY A 120 -0.50 -10.89 13.26
CA GLY A 120 0.49 -11.79 12.70
C GLY A 120 1.90 -11.50 13.18
N ARG A 121 2.73 -12.55 13.20
CA ARG A 121 4.17 -12.48 13.42
C ARG A 121 4.89 -12.73 12.10
N ILE A 122 5.74 -11.79 11.70
CA ILE A 122 6.61 -11.92 10.53
C ILE A 122 7.84 -12.75 10.91
N GLU A 123 8.13 -13.75 10.10
CA GLU A 123 9.27 -14.66 10.27
C GLU A 123 10.31 -14.51 9.16
N GLN A 124 9.89 -14.05 8.00
CA GLN A 124 10.75 -13.78 6.85
C GLN A 124 10.44 -12.40 6.31
N PHE A 125 11.48 -11.67 5.96
CA PHE A 125 11.39 -10.31 5.47
C PHE A 125 12.50 -10.04 4.44
N GLN A 126 12.14 -9.36 3.36
CA GLN A 126 13.06 -8.94 2.32
C GLN A 126 12.61 -7.60 1.73
N ILE A 127 13.58 -6.73 1.45
CA ILE A 127 13.39 -5.53 0.63
C ILE A 127 14.33 -5.66 -0.56
N GLY A 128 13.80 -5.55 -1.78
CA GLY A 128 14.57 -5.52 -3.02
C GLY A 128 15.29 -4.18 -3.21
N ASP A 129 16.34 -4.16 -4.03
CA ASP A 129 17.07 -2.93 -4.37
C ASP A 129 16.19 -1.87 -5.07
N ASP A 130 15.10 -2.33 -5.69
CA ASP A 130 14.06 -1.52 -6.34
C ASP A 130 13.00 -0.99 -5.36
N GLY A 131 13.08 -1.32 -4.07
CA GLY A 131 12.12 -0.91 -3.06
C GLY A 131 10.91 -1.84 -2.90
N SER A 132 10.83 -2.93 -3.68
CA SER A 132 9.86 -4.00 -3.46
C SER A 132 10.00 -4.62 -2.08
N VAL A 133 8.87 -4.90 -1.44
CA VAL A 133 8.79 -5.48 -0.09
C VAL A 133 8.13 -6.85 -0.19
N THR A 134 8.70 -7.83 0.50
CA THR A 134 8.04 -9.12 0.72
C THR A 134 8.25 -9.55 2.15
N ALA A 135 7.17 -9.87 2.86
CA ALA A 135 7.21 -10.45 4.18
C ALA A 135 6.29 -11.67 4.25
N SER A 136 6.64 -12.64 5.09
CA SER A 136 5.75 -13.76 5.38
C SER A 136 5.86 -14.20 6.82
N GLY A 137 4.80 -14.84 7.30
CA GLY A 137 4.71 -15.25 8.69
C GLY A 137 3.42 -15.98 8.99
N HIS A 138 3.06 -16.01 10.26
CA HIS A 138 1.83 -16.65 10.73
C HIS A 138 1.02 -15.69 11.58
N GLY A 139 -0.30 -15.73 11.44
CA GLY A 139 -1.21 -14.91 12.22
C GLY A 139 -2.54 -15.59 12.45
N THR A 140 -3.44 -14.87 13.11
CA THR A 140 -4.81 -15.33 13.36
C THR A 140 -5.74 -14.14 13.34
N ILE A 141 -6.96 -14.37 12.88
CA ILE A 141 -8.07 -13.45 13.09
C ILE A 141 -8.41 -13.46 14.59
N ALA A 142 -8.83 -12.32 15.13
CA ALA A 142 -9.32 -12.15 16.49
C ALA A 142 -10.75 -12.73 16.65
N ASP A 143 -10.90 -14.01 16.34
CA ASP A 143 -12.10 -14.82 16.57
C ASP A 143 -11.74 -16.05 17.41
N ASP A 144 -12.56 -16.36 18.41
CA ASP A 144 -12.29 -17.46 19.37
C ASP A 144 -12.25 -18.86 18.71
N SER A 145 -12.73 -18.99 17.49
CA SER A 145 -12.73 -20.23 16.71
C SER A 145 -11.73 -20.23 15.55
N ALA A 146 -11.05 -19.11 15.30
CA ALA A 146 -10.06 -19.00 14.23
C ALA A 146 -8.87 -19.92 14.48
N GLN A 147 -8.37 -20.49 13.38
CA GLN A 147 -7.11 -21.24 13.38
C GLN A 147 -5.99 -20.33 12.87
N PRO A 148 -4.75 -20.50 13.37
CA PRO A 148 -3.61 -19.80 12.80
C PRO A 148 -3.46 -20.15 11.33
N THR A 149 -3.15 -19.14 10.53
CA THR A 149 -2.87 -19.25 9.11
C THR A 149 -1.55 -18.57 8.77
N THR A 150 -0.97 -18.93 7.64
CA THR A 150 0.19 -18.25 7.08
C THR A 150 -0.30 -17.04 6.29
N PHE A 151 0.48 -15.97 6.30
CA PHE A 151 0.23 -14.79 5.49
C PHE A 151 1.45 -14.41 4.67
N THR A 152 1.17 -13.72 3.57
CA THR A 152 2.16 -13.03 2.74
C THR A 152 1.78 -11.55 2.70
N LEU A 153 2.78 -10.69 2.80
CA LEU A 153 2.68 -9.26 2.56
C LEU A 153 3.55 -8.93 1.36
N THR A 154 2.99 -8.26 0.36
CA THR A 154 3.73 -7.70 -0.76
C THR A 154 3.45 -6.20 -0.89
N GLY A 155 4.37 -5.46 -1.50
CA GLY A 155 4.15 -4.05 -1.80
C GLY A 155 5.43 -3.35 -2.24
N SER A 156 5.39 -2.02 -2.34
CA SER A 156 6.57 -1.20 -2.64
C SER A 156 6.67 0.02 -1.73
N CYS A 157 7.89 0.34 -1.32
CA CYS A 157 8.22 1.58 -0.61
C CYS A 157 8.93 2.63 -1.48
N MET A 158 9.10 2.35 -2.79
CA MET A 158 9.63 3.30 -3.76
C MET A 158 8.70 3.39 -4.98
N PRO A 159 8.37 4.60 -5.45
CA PRO A 159 7.70 4.81 -6.74
C PRO A 159 8.66 4.61 -7.92
#